data_AF-X0WZH8-F1
#
_entry.id   AF-X0WZH8-F1
#
_cell.length_a   1.000
_cell.length_b   1.000
_cell.length_c   1.000
_cell.angle_alpha   90.00
_cell.angle_beta   90.00
_cell.angle_gamma   90.00
#
_symmetry.space_group_name_H-M   'P 1'
#
loop_
_entity.id
_entity.type
_entity.pdbx_description
1 polymer ?
#
loop_
_entity_poly.entity_id
_entity_poly.type
_entity_poly.pdbx_seq_one_letter_code
_entity_poly.pdbx_strand_id
1 'polypeptide(L)' 'VKRRIDDLAPGGGFVFAPVHNIQPDVPPRNLMAMWATLQNYGTY' A
#
# COMPACT_ATOMS: atom_id res chain seq x y z
N VAL A 1 -4.50 -3.86 0.86
CA VAL A 1 -3.96 -2.63 0.24
C VAL A 1 -5.09 -1.77 -0.32
N LYS A 2 -5.85 -2.22 -1.34
CA LYS A 2 -6.99 -1.46 -1.91
C LYS A 2 -7.91 -0.82 -0.86
N ARG A 3 -8.40 -1.59 0.12
CA ARG A 3 -9.25 -1.05 1.21
C ARG A 3 -8.63 0.16 1.91
N ARG A 4 -7.31 0.17 2.16
CA ARG A 4 -6.65 1.31 2.81
C ARG A 4 -6.55 2.53 1.91
N ILE A 5 -6.44 2.33 0.60
CA ILE A 5 -6.52 3.42 -0.36
C ILE A 5 -7.95 3.97 -0.36
N ASP A 6 -8.96 3.11 -0.50
CA ASP A 6 -10.38 3.52 -0.50
C ASP A 6 -10.75 4.29 0.79
N ASP A 7 -10.26 3.85 1.95
CA ASP A 7 -10.57 4.43 3.26
C ASP A 7 -9.84 5.78 3.50
N LEU A 8 -8.59 5.91 3.06
CA LEU A 8 -7.67 6.97 3.53
C LEU A 8 -7.26 7.99 2.46
N ALA A 9 -7.33 7.62 1.18
CA ALA A 9 -6.93 8.48 0.07
C ALA A 9 -7.90 9.64 -0.25
N PRO A 10 -9.23 9.49 -0.14
CA PRO A 10 -10.16 10.56 -0.50
C PRO A 10 -9.87 11.86 0.26
N GLY A 11 -9.83 12.98 -0.47
CA GLY A 11 -9.51 14.30 0.09
C GLY A 11 -8.03 14.67 0.04
N GLY A 12 -7.15 13.80 -0.47
CA GLY A 12 -5.72 14.09 -0.62
C GLY A 12 -4.92 13.85 0.66
N GLY A 13 -3.60 14.06 0.57
CA GLY A 13 -2.70 14.00 1.73
C GLY A 13 -2.35 12.59 2.21
N PHE A 14 -2.86 11.53 1.57
CA PHE A 14 -2.51 10.15 1.91
C PHE A 14 -1.17 9.74 1.31
N VAL A 15 -0.21 9.43 2.17
CA VAL A 15 1.09 8.84 1.82
C VAL A 15 1.05 7.35 2.09
N PHE A 16 1.20 6.54 1.04
CA PHE A 16 1.20 5.09 1.17
C PHE A 16 2.52 4.57 1.75
N ALA A 17 2.48 4.06 2.98
CA ALA A 17 3.60 3.41 3.65
C ALA A 17 3.13 2.35 4.66
N PRO A 18 3.98 1.35 4.98
CA PRO A 18 3.77 0.50 6.15
C PRO A 18 3.77 1.31 7.46
N VAL A 19 2.95 0.91 8.44
CA VAL A 19 2.92 1.53 9.77
C VAL A 19 4.13 1.16 10.64
N HIS A 20 4.90 0.14 10.23
CA HIS A 20 6.12 -0.33 10.88
C HIS A 20 7.06 -0.94 9.83
N ASN A 21 8.30 -1.25 10.20
CA ASN A 21 9.26 -1.85 9.28
C ASN A 21 8.84 -3.24 8.76
N ILE A 22 9.29 -3.57 7.54
CA ILE A 22 9.13 -4.90 6.96
C ILE A 22 10.10 -5.85 7.67
N GLN A 23 9.58 -6.95 8.20
CA GLN A 23 10.35 -7.97 8.91
C GLN A 23 11.07 -8.92 7.94
N PRO A 24 12.18 -9.56 8.35
CA PRO A 24 13.00 -10.40 7.47
C PRO A 24 12.30 -11.68 6.98
N ASP A 25 11.26 -12.13 7.67
CA ASP A 25 10.45 -13.30 7.32
C ASP A 25 9.33 -12.98 6.30
N VAL A 26 9.12 -11.70 5.97
CA VAL A 26 8.13 -11.30 4.97
C VAL A 26 8.61 -11.70 3.58
N PRO A 27 7.89 -12.58 2.86
CA PRO A 27 8.29 -12.99 1.52
C PRO A 27 8.28 -11.79 0.54
N PRO A 28 9.30 -11.64 -0.33
CA PRO A 28 9.38 -10.52 -1.28
C PRO A 28 8.14 -10.38 -2.19
N ARG A 29 7.48 -11.50 -2.53
CA ARG A 29 6.23 -11.51 -3.32
C ARG A 29 5.11 -10.67 -2.69
N ASN A 30 5.08 -10.53 -1.37
CA ASN A 30 4.07 -9.74 -0.68
C ASN A 30 4.29 -8.25 -0.93
N LEU A 31 5.56 -7.80 -0.99
CA LEU A 31 5.90 -6.43 -1.39
C LEU A 31 5.51 -6.17 -2.84
N MET A 32 5.79 -7.12 -3.74
CA MET A 32 5.41 -7.00 -5.15
C MET A 32 3.90 -6.91 -5.32
N ALA A 33 3.13 -7.71 -4.58
CA ALA A 33 1.66 -7.66 -4.59
C ALA A 33 1.14 -6.32 -4.02
N MET A 34 1.78 -5.80 -2.97
CA MET A 34 1.47 -4.49 -2.40
C MET A 34 1.72 -3.37 -3.40
N TRP A 35 2.89 -3.36 -4.04
CA TRP A 35 3.28 -2.40 -5.08
C TRP A 35 2.36 -2.46 -6.30
N ALA A 36 2.07 -3.65 -6.83
CA ALA A 36 1.15 -3.81 -7.95
C ALA A 36 -0.26 -3.29 -7.62
N THR A 37 -0.72 -3.50 -6.39
CA THR A 37 -2.02 -2.95 -5.95
C THR A 37 -1.97 -1.43 -5.85
N LEU A 38 -0.86 -0.85 -5.37
CA LEU A 38 -0.70 0.61 -5.34
C LEU A 38 -0.71 1.19 -6.76
N GLN A 39 -0.01 0.58 -7.72
CA GLN A 39 0.01 1.04 -9.11
C GLN A 39 -1.38 1.02 -9.77
N ASN A 40 -2.22 0.03 -9.44
CA ASN A 40 -3.54 -0.13 -10.04
C ASN A 40 -4.63 0.75 -9.41
N TYR A 41 -4.51 1.09 -8.13
CA TYR A 41 -5.58 1.74 -7.37
C TYR A 41 -5.15 3.03 -6.66
N GLY A 42 -3.86 3.33 -6.62
CA GLY A 42 -3.28 4.45 -5.85
C GLY A 42 -3.35 5.80 -6.55
N THR A 43 -3.90 5.87 -7.76
CA THR A 43 -4.21 7.13 -8.43
C THR A 43 -5.63 7.53 -8.04
N TYR A 44 -5.77 8.70 -7.41
CA TYR A 44 -7.03 9.24 -6.90
C TYR A 44 -7.04 10.77 -6.98
#